data_AF-A0A926B5Z5-F1
#
_entry.id   AF-A0A926B5Z5-F1
#
_cell.length_a   1.000
_cell.length_b   1.000
_cell.length_c   1.000
_cell.angle_alpha   90.00
_cell.angle_beta   90.00
_cell.angle_gamma   90.00
#
_symmetry.space_group_name_H-M   'P 1'
#
loop_
_entity.id
_entity.type
_entity.pdbx_description
1 polymer ?
#
loop_
_entity_poly.entity_id
_entity_poly.type
_entity_poly.pdbx_seq_one_letter_code
_entity_poly.pdbx_strand_id
1 'polypeptide(L)'
;MRQSAVRWWLVMGWPVLTVMWLWGCGGDPLGPLAQTSPQVAEARKLVDALARGDWDAVAARLDASMHAADLPGDLPGDLPEKLRQMAAFFPKGAPTRVRVVGFDQSRVSMVGGTTTDNCMIMFEFNYSDANVLAQVVFQRVDAGEWRTIGLHANPVPTPLEVFNAFTLRGKGPVHYLFLLIMLAVAAVTVAATVVWVQRYRSIRRRWWWLLGILVGTFKITLNWTTGGLMVQALTVQVLSLGFWRPGIDGPLSLVFSIPAGAIVFLLVQRQARMKARAPFQSEHAE
;
A
#
# COMPACT_ATOMS: atom_id res chain seq x y z
N MET A 1 -4.33 51.27 12.19
CA MET A 1 -4.27 50.46 10.94
C MET A 1 -4.03 48.97 11.24
N ARG A 2 -4.96 48.25 11.89
CA ARG A 2 -4.72 46.87 12.39
C ARG A 2 -5.79 45.85 11.98
N GLN A 3 -6.70 46.21 11.06
CA GLN A 3 -7.85 45.38 10.68
C GLN A 3 -7.79 44.78 9.25
N SER A 4 -6.82 45.16 8.42
CA SER A 4 -6.76 44.70 7.02
C SER A 4 -6.04 43.36 6.80
N ALA A 5 -5.29 42.85 7.78
CA ALA A 5 -4.48 41.63 7.62
C ALA A 5 -5.27 40.32 7.84
N VAL A 6 -6.43 40.37 8.49
CA VAL A 6 -7.27 39.18 8.74
C VAL A 6 -8.09 38.80 7.50
N ARG A 7 -8.35 39.77 6.60
CA ARG A 7 -9.24 39.58 5.45
C ARG A 7 -8.62 38.80 4.27
N TRP A 8 -7.29 38.68 4.23
CA TRP A 8 -6.57 37.89 3.22
C TRP A 8 -6.55 36.38 3.52
N TRP A 9 -6.86 35.97 4.75
CA TRP A 9 -6.86 34.56 5.17
C TRP A 9 -7.99 33.73 4.55
N LEU A 10 -9.15 34.35 4.28
CA LEU A 10 -10.32 33.64 3.73
C LEU A 10 -10.21 33.34 2.22
N VAL A 11 -9.34 34.04 1.49
CA VAL A 11 -9.31 33.95 0.01
C VAL A 11 -8.15 33.09 -0.52
N MET A 12 -7.06 32.91 0.24
CA MET A 12 -5.87 32.16 -0.24
C MET A 12 -5.51 30.90 0.56
N GLY A 13 -6.13 30.63 1.72
CA GLY A 13 -5.87 29.42 2.50
C GLY A 13 -6.68 28.19 2.06
N TRP A 14 -7.77 28.39 1.31
CA TRP A 14 -8.71 27.34 0.93
C TRP A 14 -8.23 26.40 -0.19
N PRO A 15 -7.47 26.80 -1.23
CA PRO A 15 -7.23 25.90 -2.37
C PRO A 15 -6.26 24.75 -2.06
N VAL A 16 -5.33 24.89 -1.10
CA VAL A 16 -4.32 23.83 -0.85
C VAL A 16 -4.89 22.65 -0.05
N LEU A 17 -5.87 22.88 0.83
CA LEU A 17 -6.56 21.80 1.56
C LEU A 17 -7.67 21.14 0.73
N THR A 18 -8.24 21.84 -0.26
CA THR A 18 -9.38 21.34 -1.06
C THR A 18 -8.94 20.41 -2.19
N VAL A 19 -7.73 20.59 -2.75
CA VAL A 19 -7.24 19.74 -3.85
C VAL A 19 -6.92 18.31 -3.39
N MET A 20 -6.59 18.08 -2.12
CA MET A 20 -6.36 16.72 -1.59
C MET A 20 -7.65 15.93 -1.28
N TRP A 21 -8.80 16.58 -1.20
CA TRP A 21 -10.08 15.91 -0.88
C TRP A 21 -10.81 15.36 -2.12
N LEU A 22 -10.46 15.80 -3.33
CA LEU A 22 -11.21 15.44 -4.55
C LEU A 22 -10.79 14.11 -5.20
N TRP A 23 -9.78 13.41 -4.67
CA TRP A 23 -9.34 12.11 -5.19
C TRP A 23 -9.96 10.90 -4.46
N GLY A 24 -10.92 11.12 -3.55
CA GLY A 24 -11.52 10.08 -2.72
C GLY A 24 -12.87 9.51 -3.20
N CYS A 25 -13.40 9.94 -4.35
CA CYS A 25 -14.73 9.48 -4.78
C CYS A 25 -14.67 8.12 -5.53
N GLY A 26 -14.89 7.04 -4.77
CA GLY A 26 -15.89 6.00 -5.08
C GLY A 26 -15.80 5.22 -6.39
N GLY A 27 -14.65 5.16 -7.07
CA GLY A 27 -14.44 4.22 -8.17
C GLY A 27 -14.27 2.80 -7.68
N ASP A 28 -14.71 1.82 -8.47
CA ASP A 28 -14.34 0.41 -8.26
C ASP A 28 -12.80 0.32 -8.19
N PRO A 29 -12.21 -0.15 -7.07
CA PRO A 29 -10.77 -0.04 -6.86
C PRO A 29 -9.92 -0.85 -7.84
N LEU A 30 -10.52 -1.80 -8.57
CA LEU A 30 -9.85 -2.53 -9.66
C LEU A 30 -9.94 -1.80 -11.02
N GLY A 31 -10.71 -0.73 -11.10
CA GLY A 31 -10.96 0.06 -12.30
C GLY A 31 -11.71 -0.70 -13.41
N PRO A 32 -12.10 -0.01 -14.49
CA PRO A 32 -12.75 -0.63 -15.66
C PRO A 32 -11.88 -1.68 -16.36
N LEU A 33 -10.55 -1.60 -16.19
CA LEU A 33 -9.57 -2.47 -16.83
C LEU A 33 -9.65 -3.90 -16.31
N ALA A 34 -9.81 -4.12 -15.00
CA ALA A 34 -9.93 -5.47 -14.47
C ALA A 34 -11.24 -6.14 -14.89
N GLN A 35 -12.33 -5.40 -15.04
CA GLN A 35 -13.61 -6.00 -15.43
C GLN A 35 -13.67 -6.36 -16.92
N THR A 36 -12.93 -5.63 -17.77
CA THR A 36 -12.98 -5.79 -19.24
C THR A 36 -11.75 -6.49 -19.83
N SER A 37 -10.73 -6.79 -19.01
CA SER A 37 -9.52 -7.47 -19.44
C SER A 37 -9.81 -8.90 -19.94
N PRO A 38 -9.43 -9.25 -21.19
CA PRO A 38 -9.51 -10.63 -21.69
C PRO A 38 -8.79 -11.64 -20.79
N GLN A 39 -7.69 -11.21 -20.14
CA GLN A 39 -6.90 -12.02 -19.24
C GLN A 39 -7.67 -12.44 -17.98
N VAL A 40 -8.61 -11.61 -17.49
CA VAL A 40 -9.46 -11.98 -16.35
C VAL A 40 -10.41 -13.12 -16.72
N ALA A 41 -11.02 -13.07 -17.91
CA ALA A 41 -11.85 -14.16 -18.42
C ALA A 41 -11.03 -15.44 -18.66
N GLU A 42 -9.81 -15.31 -19.18
CA GLU A 42 -8.90 -16.44 -19.39
C GLU A 42 -8.43 -17.07 -18.08
N ALA A 43 -7.99 -16.27 -17.11
CA ALA A 43 -7.59 -16.75 -15.79
C ALA A 43 -8.76 -17.44 -15.08
N ARG A 44 -9.98 -16.90 -15.20
CA ARG A 44 -11.16 -17.54 -14.64
C ARG A 44 -11.40 -18.92 -15.24
N LYS A 45 -11.31 -19.05 -16.57
CA LYS A 45 -11.43 -20.37 -17.23
C LYS A 45 -10.37 -21.35 -16.75
N LEU A 46 -9.13 -20.89 -16.56
CA LEU A 46 -8.03 -21.71 -16.08
C LEU A 46 -8.27 -22.21 -14.65
N VAL A 47 -8.69 -21.34 -13.74
CA VAL A 47 -9.00 -21.72 -12.35
C VAL A 47 -10.23 -22.62 -12.29
N ASP A 48 -11.27 -22.36 -13.09
CA ASP A 48 -12.44 -23.23 -13.17
C ASP A 48 -12.08 -24.63 -13.72
N ALA A 49 -11.12 -24.72 -14.66
CA ALA A 49 -10.59 -26.00 -15.15
C ALA A 49 -9.81 -26.75 -14.05
N LEU A 50 -8.97 -26.04 -13.30
CA LEU A 50 -8.27 -26.58 -12.12
C LEU A 50 -9.26 -27.14 -11.09
N ALA A 51 -10.30 -26.38 -10.74
CA ALA A 51 -11.30 -26.78 -9.76
C ALA A 51 -12.12 -28.01 -10.20
N ARG A 52 -12.30 -28.21 -11.51
CA ARG A 52 -12.95 -29.41 -12.09
C ARG A 52 -12.00 -30.61 -12.23
N GLY A 53 -10.69 -30.42 -12.01
CA GLY A 53 -9.68 -31.44 -12.25
C GLY A 53 -9.41 -31.72 -13.73
N ASP A 54 -9.62 -30.73 -14.60
CA ASP A 54 -9.30 -30.81 -16.03
C ASP A 54 -7.81 -30.49 -16.26
N TRP A 55 -6.96 -31.46 -15.93
CA TRP A 55 -5.50 -31.28 -15.90
C TRP A 55 -4.93 -30.98 -17.28
N ASP A 56 -5.47 -31.60 -18.33
CA ASP A 56 -5.00 -31.41 -19.71
C ASP A 56 -5.25 -29.98 -20.18
N ALA A 57 -6.44 -29.42 -19.87
CA ALA A 57 -6.76 -28.04 -20.19
C ALA A 57 -5.87 -27.05 -19.42
N VAL A 58 -5.53 -27.34 -18.16
CA VAL A 58 -4.62 -26.51 -17.36
C VAL A 58 -3.20 -26.62 -17.90
N ALA A 59 -2.68 -27.84 -18.08
CA ALA A 59 -1.33 -28.10 -18.54
C ALA A 59 -1.03 -27.51 -19.93
N ALA A 60 -2.01 -27.53 -20.84
CA ALA A 60 -1.90 -26.95 -22.17
C ALA A 60 -1.75 -25.41 -22.16
N ARG A 61 -2.07 -24.74 -21.05
CA ARG A 61 -2.00 -23.28 -20.89
C ARG A 61 -0.79 -22.79 -20.09
N LEU A 62 -0.12 -23.71 -19.40
CA LEU A 62 1.08 -23.41 -18.64
C LEU A 62 2.28 -23.28 -19.58
N ASP A 63 3.12 -22.27 -19.36
CA ASP A 63 4.36 -22.11 -20.10
C ASP A 63 5.32 -23.29 -19.84
N ALA A 64 6.19 -23.60 -20.82
CA ALA A 64 7.18 -24.67 -20.70
C ALA A 64 8.07 -24.54 -19.45
N SER A 65 8.33 -23.31 -18.98
CA SER A 65 9.04 -23.07 -17.73
C SER A 65 8.33 -23.64 -16.49
N MET A 66 7.00 -23.72 -16.49
CA MET A 66 6.21 -24.34 -15.41
C MET A 66 6.24 -25.87 -15.45
N HIS A 67 6.55 -26.45 -16.60
CA HIS A 67 6.75 -27.90 -16.75
C HIS A 67 8.17 -28.32 -16.33
N ALA A 68 9.14 -27.41 -16.48
CA ALA A 68 10.54 -27.64 -16.17
C ALA A 68 10.94 -27.21 -14.74
N ALA A 69 10.20 -26.28 -14.14
CA ALA A 69 10.45 -25.77 -12.79
C ALA A 69 9.42 -26.33 -11.81
N ASP A 70 9.90 -26.66 -10.61
CA ASP A 70 9.06 -26.67 -9.42
C ASP A 70 8.20 -25.41 -9.39
N LEU A 71 6.88 -25.54 -9.61
CA LEU A 71 5.90 -24.49 -9.32
C LEU A 71 6.28 -23.80 -7.99
N PRO A 72 6.35 -22.46 -7.91
CA PRO A 72 6.70 -21.76 -6.69
C PRO A 72 5.77 -22.18 -5.53
N GLY A 73 6.31 -22.89 -4.54
CA GLY A 73 5.56 -23.37 -3.39
C GLY A 73 6.17 -24.63 -2.79
N ASP A 74 6.10 -24.76 -1.47
CA ASP A 74 6.68 -25.86 -0.68
C ASP A 74 5.99 -27.23 -0.90
N LEU A 75 5.25 -27.42 -2.00
CA LEU A 75 4.53 -28.66 -2.29
C LEU A 75 5.48 -29.66 -2.97
N PRO A 76 5.63 -30.90 -2.44
CA PRO A 76 6.44 -31.93 -3.08
C PRO A 76 5.72 -32.56 -4.29
N GLY A 77 6.45 -32.85 -5.37
CA GLY A 77 5.99 -33.69 -6.49
C GLY A 77 6.03 -33.03 -7.87
N ASP A 78 5.79 -33.85 -8.90
CA ASP A 78 5.70 -33.40 -10.31
C ASP A 78 4.46 -32.53 -10.53
N LEU A 79 4.44 -31.76 -11.62
CA LEU A 79 3.35 -30.84 -11.97
C LEU A 79 1.93 -31.41 -11.80
N PRO A 80 1.60 -32.64 -12.25
CA PRO A 80 0.25 -33.20 -12.09
C PRO A 80 -0.16 -33.37 -10.62
N GLU A 81 0.78 -33.73 -9.75
CA GLU A 81 0.50 -33.94 -8.33
C GLU A 81 0.27 -32.60 -7.62
N LYS A 82 1.07 -31.58 -7.95
CA LYS A 82 0.85 -30.21 -7.46
C LYS A 82 -0.51 -29.66 -7.89
N LEU A 83 -0.90 -29.87 -9.16
CA LEU A 83 -2.22 -29.46 -9.64
C LEU A 83 -3.36 -30.18 -8.90
N ARG A 84 -3.21 -31.48 -8.60
CA ARG A 84 -4.19 -32.24 -7.80
C ARG A 84 -4.29 -31.71 -6.37
N GLN A 85 -3.17 -31.44 -5.72
CA GLN A 85 -3.15 -30.87 -4.37
C GLN A 85 -3.83 -29.49 -4.35
N MET A 86 -3.57 -28.65 -5.34
CA MET A 86 -4.23 -27.35 -5.46
C MET A 86 -5.73 -27.46 -5.72
N ALA A 87 -6.15 -28.39 -6.59
CA ALA A 87 -7.56 -28.64 -6.86
C ALA A 87 -8.31 -29.19 -5.64
N ALA A 88 -7.62 -29.96 -4.77
CA ALA A 88 -8.20 -30.48 -3.55
C ALA A 88 -8.63 -29.37 -2.56
N PHE A 89 -8.14 -28.14 -2.72
CA PHE A 89 -8.63 -26.99 -1.94
C PHE A 89 -10.02 -26.51 -2.35
N PHE A 90 -10.49 -26.85 -3.55
CA PHE A 90 -11.81 -26.44 -4.04
C PHE A 90 -12.86 -27.47 -3.61
N PRO A 91 -13.86 -27.09 -2.81
CA PRO A 91 -14.98 -27.96 -2.49
C PRO A 91 -15.74 -28.40 -3.75
N LYS A 92 -16.41 -29.55 -3.64
CA LYS A 92 -17.28 -30.03 -4.72
C LYS A 92 -18.52 -29.14 -4.82
N GLY A 93 -18.81 -28.64 -6.01
CA GLY A 93 -19.99 -27.82 -6.29
C GLY A 93 -19.61 -26.45 -6.83
N ALA A 94 -20.62 -25.65 -7.15
CA ALA A 94 -20.39 -24.27 -7.58
C ALA A 94 -20.12 -23.37 -6.35
N PRO A 95 -19.16 -22.43 -6.44
CA PRO A 95 -18.97 -21.42 -5.41
C PRO A 95 -20.23 -20.56 -5.27
N THR A 96 -20.57 -20.17 -4.04
CA THR A 96 -21.67 -19.22 -3.77
C THR A 96 -21.36 -17.83 -4.31
N ARG A 97 -20.07 -17.46 -4.36
CA ARG A 97 -19.60 -16.18 -4.90
C ARG A 97 -18.19 -16.32 -5.45
N VAL A 98 -17.91 -15.65 -6.56
CA VAL A 98 -16.55 -15.48 -7.08
C VAL A 98 -16.30 -14.01 -7.34
N ARG A 99 -15.20 -13.48 -6.83
CA ARG A 99 -14.79 -12.08 -6.98
C ARG A 99 -13.36 -12.00 -7.49
N VAL A 100 -13.07 -11.01 -8.31
CA VAL A 100 -11.69 -10.55 -8.50
C VAL A 100 -11.35 -9.68 -7.30
N VAL A 101 -10.27 -10.02 -6.59
CA VAL A 101 -9.82 -9.31 -5.38
C VAL A 101 -8.47 -8.62 -5.58
N GLY A 102 -7.78 -8.95 -6.66
CA GLY A 102 -6.56 -8.28 -7.09
C GLY A 102 -6.36 -8.34 -8.60
N PHE A 103 -5.85 -7.25 -9.14
CA PHE A 103 -5.42 -7.12 -10.53
C PHE A 103 -4.21 -6.19 -10.52
N ASP A 104 -3.08 -6.71 -10.96
CA ASP A 104 -1.84 -5.94 -11.11
C ASP A 104 -1.29 -6.17 -12.51
N GLN A 105 -0.96 -5.10 -13.21
CA GLN A 105 -0.33 -5.17 -14.52
C GLN A 105 0.92 -4.29 -14.49
N SER A 106 2.07 -4.90 -14.75
CA SER A 106 3.36 -4.23 -14.76
C SER A 106 4.05 -4.42 -16.10
N ARG A 107 4.78 -3.40 -16.53
CA ARG A 107 5.64 -3.44 -17.72
C ARG A 107 7.06 -3.08 -17.31
N VAL A 108 7.99 -3.96 -17.62
CA VAL A 108 9.42 -3.77 -17.36
C VAL A 108 10.16 -3.80 -18.68
N SER A 109 10.72 -2.67 -19.10
CA SER A 109 11.57 -2.58 -20.28
C SER A 109 13.03 -2.44 -19.85
N MET A 110 13.88 -3.37 -20.28
CA MET A 110 15.33 -3.25 -20.06
C MET A 110 15.95 -2.36 -21.14
N VAL A 111 16.90 -1.51 -20.75
CA VAL A 111 17.65 -0.67 -21.71
C VAL A 111 18.45 -1.58 -22.64
N GLY A 112 18.13 -1.56 -23.94
CA GLY A 112 18.76 -2.43 -24.94
C GLY A 112 18.38 -3.90 -24.84
N GLY A 113 17.33 -4.23 -24.09
CA GLY A 113 16.87 -5.61 -23.89
C GLY A 113 15.38 -5.79 -24.17
N THR A 114 14.82 -6.89 -23.68
CA THR A 114 13.41 -7.24 -23.87
C THR A 114 12.50 -6.39 -22.98
N THR A 115 11.26 -6.22 -23.45
CA THR A 115 10.15 -5.70 -22.65
C THR A 115 9.33 -6.87 -22.13
N THR A 116 9.12 -6.91 -20.81
CA THR A 116 8.29 -7.93 -20.18
C THR A 116 7.05 -7.28 -19.59
N ASP A 117 5.89 -7.70 -20.07
CA ASP A 117 4.60 -7.37 -19.48
C ASP A 117 4.18 -8.52 -18.55
N ASN A 118 3.91 -8.23 -17.28
CA ASN A 118 3.34 -9.18 -16.34
C ASN A 118 1.92 -8.76 -15.97
N CYS A 119 1.01 -9.72 -15.84
CA CYS A 119 -0.34 -9.51 -15.39
C CYS A 119 -0.68 -10.56 -14.32
N MET A 120 -0.99 -10.10 -13.11
CA MET A 120 -1.36 -10.94 -11.99
C MET A 120 -2.82 -10.70 -11.64
N ILE A 121 -3.58 -11.78 -11.54
CA ILE A 121 -5.02 -11.75 -11.28
C ILE A 121 -5.30 -12.66 -10.10
N MET A 122 -6.00 -12.14 -9.09
CA MET A 122 -6.36 -12.86 -7.89
C MET A 122 -7.88 -12.94 -7.77
N PHE A 123 -8.39 -14.15 -7.56
CA PHE A 123 -9.79 -14.46 -7.36
C PHE A 123 -10.03 -15.02 -5.97
N GLU A 124 -11.09 -14.54 -5.33
CA GLU A 124 -11.65 -15.19 -4.15
C GLU A 124 -12.88 -16.01 -4.56
N PHE A 125 -12.86 -17.29 -4.23
CA PHE A 125 -13.99 -18.21 -4.36
C PHE A 125 -14.55 -18.48 -2.96
N ASN A 126 -15.79 -18.08 -2.72
CA ASN A 126 -16.50 -18.38 -1.48
C ASN A 126 -17.43 -19.58 -1.73
N TYR A 127 -17.32 -20.60 -0.88
CA TYR A 127 -18.22 -21.73 -0.78
C TYR A 127 -19.00 -21.64 0.54
N SER A 128 -19.98 -22.53 0.74
CA SER A 128 -20.74 -22.59 1.99
C SER A 128 -19.88 -22.89 3.22
N ASP A 129 -18.82 -23.66 3.04
CA ASP A 129 -18.00 -24.26 4.10
C ASP A 129 -16.50 -23.98 3.97
N ALA A 130 -16.05 -23.38 2.85
CA ALA A 130 -14.65 -23.03 2.63
C ALA A 130 -14.50 -21.77 1.77
N ASN A 131 -13.30 -21.17 1.80
CA ASN A 131 -12.94 -20.10 0.89
C ASN A 131 -11.58 -20.43 0.26
N VAL A 132 -11.42 -20.10 -1.02
CA VAL A 132 -10.19 -20.37 -1.76
C VAL A 132 -9.75 -19.09 -2.45
N LEU A 133 -8.48 -18.73 -2.25
CA LEU A 133 -7.81 -17.66 -2.97
C LEU A 133 -7.00 -18.27 -4.10
N ALA A 134 -7.37 -17.97 -5.35
CA ALA A 134 -6.66 -18.41 -6.53
C ALA A 134 -5.95 -17.24 -7.20
N GLN A 135 -4.74 -17.46 -7.67
CA GLN A 135 -3.89 -16.47 -8.32
C GLN A 135 -3.37 -17.03 -9.63
N VAL A 136 -3.46 -16.24 -10.69
CA VAL A 136 -2.92 -16.55 -12.02
C VAL A 136 -1.97 -15.43 -12.42
N VAL A 137 -0.80 -15.81 -12.90
CA VAL A 137 0.22 -14.88 -13.38
C VAL A 137 0.46 -15.16 -14.86
N PHE A 138 0.19 -14.16 -15.68
CA PHE A 138 0.54 -14.15 -17.08
C PHE A 138 1.78 -13.31 -17.32
N GLN A 139 2.56 -13.71 -18.30
CA GLN A 139 3.69 -12.96 -18.80
C GLN A 139 3.66 -12.92 -20.32
N ARG A 140 4.06 -11.79 -20.87
CA ARG A 140 4.34 -11.61 -22.28
C ARG A 140 5.71 -10.96 -22.42
N VAL A 141 6.56 -11.56 -23.23
CA VAL A 141 7.87 -11.00 -23.59
C VAL A 141 7.75 -10.39 -24.98
N ASP A 142 8.16 -9.12 -25.10
CA ASP A 142 8.05 -8.26 -26.27
C ASP A 142 6.65 -8.28 -26.90
N ALA A 143 6.55 -8.54 -28.21
CA ALA A 143 5.30 -8.68 -28.95
C ALA A 143 4.77 -10.12 -28.97
N GLY A 144 5.27 -10.99 -28.09
CA GLY A 144 4.86 -12.39 -28.01
C GLY A 144 3.42 -12.58 -27.51
N GLU A 145 3.03 -13.84 -27.32
CA GLU A 145 1.74 -14.19 -26.74
C GLU A 145 1.80 -14.14 -25.21
N TRP A 146 0.65 -13.90 -24.58
CA TRP A 146 0.50 -14.07 -23.14
C TRP A 146 0.58 -15.55 -22.80
N ARG A 147 1.44 -15.89 -21.84
CA ARG A 147 1.59 -17.26 -21.33
C ARG A 147 1.40 -17.28 -19.83
N THR A 148 0.86 -18.38 -19.32
CA THR A 148 0.69 -18.57 -17.88
C THR A 148 2.00 -19.03 -17.28
N ILE A 149 2.61 -18.18 -16.45
CA ILE A 149 3.87 -18.46 -15.77
C ILE A 149 3.70 -18.70 -14.27
N GLY A 150 2.45 -18.65 -13.77
CA GLY A 150 2.12 -18.96 -12.39
C GLY A 150 0.65 -19.28 -12.23
N LEU A 151 0.36 -20.32 -11.45
CA LEU A 151 -0.96 -20.69 -10.99
C LEU A 151 -0.83 -21.14 -9.54
N HIS A 152 -1.54 -20.47 -8.63
CA HIS A 152 -1.57 -20.80 -7.22
C HIS A 152 -3.00 -20.80 -6.70
N ALA A 153 -3.30 -21.65 -5.74
CA ALA A 153 -4.57 -21.72 -5.06
C ALA A 153 -4.29 -22.12 -3.62
N ASN A 154 -4.88 -21.39 -2.68
CA ASN A 154 -4.71 -21.65 -1.26
C ASN A 154 -6.05 -21.54 -0.55
N PRO A 155 -6.35 -22.43 0.41
CA PRO A 155 -7.50 -22.26 1.26
C PRO A 155 -7.29 -21.05 2.17
N VAL A 156 -8.35 -20.27 2.38
CA VAL A 156 -8.36 -19.16 3.35
C VAL A 156 -9.48 -19.39 4.37
N PRO A 157 -9.21 -19.18 5.68
CA PRO A 157 -10.17 -19.53 6.73
C PRO A 157 -11.43 -18.67 6.70
N THR A 158 -11.30 -17.42 6.24
CA THR A 158 -12.37 -16.44 6.14
C THR A 158 -12.20 -15.61 4.88
N PRO A 159 -13.27 -14.99 4.36
CA PRO A 159 -13.17 -14.04 3.26
C PRO A 159 -12.13 -12.95 3.56
N LEU A 160 -11.37 -12.54 2.56
CA LEU A 160 -10.30 -11.54 2.67
C LEU A 160 -10.81 -10.20 3.17
N GLU A 161 -12.03 -9.82 2.81
CA GLU A 161 -12.69 -8.61 3.30
C GLU A 161 -12.79 -8.60 4.84
N VAL A 162 -13.08 -9.76 5.44
CA VAL A 162 -13.15 -9.92 6.90
C VAL A 162 -11.75 -10.07 7.49
N PHE A 163 -10.89 -10.87 6.85
CA PHE A 163 -9.54 -11.16 7.32
C PHE A 163 -8.66 -9.90 7.38
N ASN A 164 -8.74 -9.06 6.36
CA ASN A 164 -7.96 -7.83 6.22
C ASN A 164 -8.72 -6.58 6.67
N ALA A 165 -9.87 -6.75 7.34
CA ALA A 165 -10.66 -5.65 7.87
C ALA A 165 -9.82 -4.78 8.83
N PHE A 166 -9.96 -3.46 8.69
CA PHE A 166 -9.37 -2.52 9.65
C PHE A 166 -10.22 -2.50 10.93
N THR A 167 -9.87 -3.38 11.86
CA THR A 167 -10.45 -3.44 13.20
C THR A 167 -9.38 -3.20 14.26
N LEU A 168 -9.79 -2.55 15.35
CA LEU A 168 -8.98 -2.40 16.56
C LEU A 168 -9.15 -3.61 17.49
N ARG A 169 -10.20 -4.41 17.35
CA ARG A 169 -10.47 -5.54 18.26
C ARG A 169 -9.53 -6.71 17.96
N GLY A 170 -8.98 -7.32 19.00
CA GLY A 170 -8.13 -8.52 18.87
C GLY A 170 -6.73 -8.25 18.30
N LYS A 171 -6.29 -6.99 18.23
CA LYS A 171 -4.95 -6.62 17.77
C LYS A 171 -3.93 -6.63 18.91
N GLY A 172 -2.70 -7.01 18.60
CA GLY A 172 -1.61 -7.05 19.59
C GLY A 172 -1.05 -5.66 19.93
N PRO A 173 -0.28 -5.53 21.02
CA PRO A 173 0.28 -4.25 21.51
C PRO A 173 1.04 -3.44 20.45
N VAL A 174 1.74 -4.12 19.53
CA VAL A 174 2.49 -3.48 18.43
C VAL A 174 1.60 -2.58 17.57
N HIS A 175 0.35 -2.96 17.30
CA HIS A 175 -0.57 -2.17 16.47
C HIS A 175 -0.92 -0.85 17.14
N TYR A 176 -1.24 -0.88 18.43
CA TYR A 176 -1.58 0.32 19.19
C TYR A 176 -0.37 1.23 19.39
N LEU A 177 0.80 0.66 19.68
CA LEU A 177 2.05 1.43 19.76
C LEU A 177 2.36 2.11 18.43
N PHE A 178 2.17 1.41 17.31
CA PHE A 178 2.38 1.97 15.98
C PHE A 178 1.43 3.14 15.71
N LEU A 179 0.13 3.00 16.01
CA LEU A 179 -0.85 4.09 15.89
C LEU A 179 -0.49 5.29 16.78
N LEU A 180 -0.03 5.05 18.01
CA LEU A 180 0.40 6.10 18.92
C LEU A 180 1.60 6.88 18.36
N ILE A 181 2.58 6.17 17.78
CA ILE A 181 3.73 6.79 17.13
C ILE A 181 3.29 7.59 15.90
N MET A 182 2.39 7.06 15.07
CA MET A 182 1.84 7.80 13.93
C MET A 182 1.15 9.09 14.38
N LEU A 183 0.38 9.05 15.47
CA LEU A 183 -0.26 10.23 16.04
C LEU A 183 0.78 11.25 16.54
N ALA A 184 1.83 10.79 17.20
CA ALA A 184 2.93 11.64 17.64
C ALA A 184 3.66 12.31 16.46
N VAL A 185 3.95 11.55 15.40
CA VAL A 185 4.53 12.07 14.15
C VAL A 185 3.61 13.11 13.52
N ALA A 186 2.30 12.84 13.45
CA ALA A 186 1.31 13.81 12.95
C ALA A 186 1.34 15.11 13.75
N ALA A 187 1.31 14.99 15.09
CA ALA A 187 1.33 16.14 15.99
C ALA A 187 2.60 16.99 15.83
N VAL A 188 3.77 16.35 15.72
CA VAL A 188 5.06 17.04 15.51
C VAL A 188 5.06 17.78 14.16
N THR A 189 4.66 17.11 13.07
CA THR A 189 4.65 17.72 11.74
C THR A 189 3.64 18.88 11.66
N VAL A 190 2.46 18.72 12.25
CA VAL A 190 1.45 19.80 12.34
C VAL A 190 1.97 20.97 13.18
N ALA A 191 2.54 20.71 14.35
CA ALA A 191 3.08 21.77 15.19
C ALA A 191 4.21 22.54 14.51
N ALA A 192 5.12 21.84 13.83
CA ALA A 192 6.19 22.45 13.05
C ALA A 192 5.63 23.33 11.92
N THR A 193 4.63 22.82 11.19
CA THR A 193 3.95 23.58 10.13
C THR A 193 3.26 24.83 10.69
N VAL A 194 2.54 24.72 11.81
CA VAL A 194 1.88 25.86 12.47
C VAL A 194 2.91 26.92 12.90
N VAL A 195 4.01 26.52 13.54
CA VAL A 195 5.09 27.44 13.95
C VAL A 195 5.74 28.09 12.73
N TRP A 196 5.92 27.35 11.64
CA TRP A 196 6.46 27.87 10.38
C TRP A 196 5.54 28.94 9.78
N VAL A 197 4.23 28.67 9.70
CA VAL A 197 3.24 29.64 9.20
C VAL A 197 3.23 30.91 10.06
N GLN A 198 3.17 30.76 11.39
CA GLN A 198 3.16 31.90 12.32
C GLN A 198 4.41 32.79 12.19
N ARG A 199 5.55 32.20 11.81
CA ARG A 199 6.83 32.90 11.69
C ARG A 199 7.28 33.11 10.25
N TYR A 200 6.39 32.91 9.28
CA TYR A 200 6.71 32.90 7.85
C TYR A 200 7.49 34.15 7.39
N ARG A 201 7.18 35.33 7.96
CA ARG A 201 7.85 36.60 7.65
C ARG A 201 9.23 36.78 8.29
N SER A 202 9.52 36.07 9.38
CA SER A 202 10.75 36.22 10.18
C SER A 202 11.78 35.11 9.93
N ILE A 203 11.36 33.99 9.33
CA ILE A 203 12.25 32.85 9.08
C ILE A 203 13.15 33.11 7.86
N ARG A 204 14.46 33.19 8.09
CA ARG A 204 15.48 33.11 7.03
C ARG A 204 15.45 31.70 6.41
N ARG A 205 15.55 31.60 5.07
CA ARG A 205 15.50 30.33 4.31
C ARG A 205 14.19 29.54 4.51
N ARG A 206 13.05 30.23 4.56
CA ARG A 206 11.70 29.64 4.79
C ARG A 206 11.37 28.40 3.96
N TRP A 207 11.80 28.35 2.69
CA TRP A 207 11.53 27.24 1.80
C TRP A 207 12.30 25.96 2.18
N TRP A 208 13.56 26.08 2.60
CA TRP A 208 14.34 24.94 3.07
C TRP A 208 13.76 24.32 4.34
N TRP A 209 13.24 25.16 5.24
CA TRP A 209 12.54 24.67 6.43
C TRP A 209 11.22 23.98 6.09
N LEU A 210 10.45 24.50 5.14
CA LEU A 210 9.23 23.85 4.69
C LEU A 210 9.51 22.47 4.10
N LEU A 211 10.50 22.38 3.20
CA LEU A 211 10.94 21.09 2.64
C LEU A 211 11.41 20.13 3.74
N GLY A 212 12.20 20.60 4.70
CA GLY A 212 12.64 19.79 5.83
C GLY A 212 11.49 19.28 6.70
N ILE A 213 10.45 20.09 6.93
CA ILE A 213 9.26 19.68 7.70
C ILE A 213 8.47 18.59 6.96
N LEU A 214 8.36 18.70 5.64
CA LEU A 214 7.61 17.74 4.82
C LEU A 214 8.38 16.44 4.56
N VAL A 215 9.70 16.46 4.68
CA VAL A 215 10.55 15.29 4.41
C VAL A 215 10.69 14.44 5.67
N GLY A 216 10.29 13.17 5.56
CA GLY A 216 10.61 12.13 6.53
C GLY A 216 11.77 11.25 6.06
N THR A 217 12.57 10.78 7.02
CA THR A 217 13.61 9.77 6.82
C THR A 217 13.25 8.50 7.58
N PHE A 218 13.82 7.35 7.23
CA PHE A 218 13.53 6.04 7.85
C PHE A 218 12.04 5.68 7.78
N LYS A 219 11.64 4.96 6.72
CA LYS A 219 10.27 4.50 6.57
C LYS A 219 10.06 3.22 7.36
N ILE A 220 9.03 3.21 8.19
CA ILE A 220 8.59 2.04 8.93
C ILE A 220 7.16 1.75 8.48
N THR A 221 6.93 0.51 8.07
CA THR A 221 5.64 0.02 7.59
C THR A 221 5.16 -1.09 8.52
N LEU A 222 3.87 -1.05 8.86
CA LEU A 222 3.16 -2.09 9.60
C LEU A 222 2.09 -2.71 8.70
N ASN A 223 2.12 -4.03 8.52
CA ASN A 223 0.98 -4.76 8.00
C ASN A 223 -0.08 -4.88 9.10
N TRP A 224 -1.23 -4.22 8.93
CA TRP A 224 -2.29 -4.17 9.94
C TRP A 224 -2.92 -5.53 10.24
N THR A 225 -2.92 -6.45 9.28
CA THR A 225 -3.49 -7.79 9.45
C THR A 225 -2.60 -8.63 10.35
N THR A 226 -1.31 -8.71 10.03
CA THR A 226 -0.37 -9.64 10.68
C THR A 226 0.44 -9.02 11.81
N GLY A 227 0.54 -7.69 11.88
CA GLY A 227 1.46 -6.99 12.76
C GLY A 227 2.92 -6.99 12.29
N GLY A 228 3.19 -7.51 11.08
CA GLY A 228 4.54 -7.54 10.50
C GLY A 228 5.10 -6.14 10.30
N LEU A 229 6.32 -5.91 10.76
CA LEU A 229 7.05 -4.65 10.62
C LEU A 229 8.10 -4.76 9.52
N MET A 230 8.19 -3.72 8.70
CA MET A 230 9.25 -3.55 7.72
C MET A 230 9.91 -2.19 7.90
N VAL A 231 11.23 -2.16 8.01
CA VAL A 231 12.02 -0.93 8.15
C VAL A 231 12.86 -0.73 6.89
N GLN A 232 12.77 0.46 6.31
CA GLN A 232 13.61 0.90 5.20
C GLN A 232 14.43 2.10 5.67
N ALA A 233 15.70 1.88 5.99
CA ALA A 233 16.57 2.90 6.57
C ALA A 233 16.92 4.02 5.57
N LEU A 234 17.23 3.65 4.33
CA LEU A 234 17.65 4.55 3.27
C LEU A 234 16.48 4.91 2.36
N THR A 235 15.49 5.61 2.90
CA THR A 235 14.42 6.17 2.08
C THR A 235 14.00 7.54 2.58
N VAL A 236 13.56 8.35 1.63
CA VAL A 236 13.08 9.71 1.83
C VAL A 236 11.66 9.75 1.33
N GLN A 237 10.73 10.13 2.20
CA GLN A 237 9.32 10.23 1.87
C GLN A 237 8.85 11.68 2.03
N VAL A 238 8.12 12.16 1.03
CA VAL A 238 7.35 13.41 1.16
C VAL A 238 6.08 13.08 1.93
N LEU A 239 5.89 13.78 3.05
CA LEU A 239 4.95 13.49 4.13
C LEU A 239 5.37 12.28 4.97
N SER A 240 5.48 12.50 6.27
CA SER A 240 5.95 11.50 7.24
C SER A 240 4.92 10.43 7.60
N LEU A 241 3.74 10.44 6.98
CA LEU A 241 2.64 9.53 7.26
C LEU A 241 1.97 9.10 5.97
N GLY A 242 1.52 7.86 5.93
CA GLY A 242 0.71 7.34 4.85
C GLY A 242 0.05 6.03 5.22
N PHE A 243 -0.89 5.62 4.40
CA PHE A 243 -1.43 4.27 4.40
C PHE A 243 -1.69 3.88 2.95
N TRP A 244 -1.64 2.60 2.67
CA TRP A 244 -1.99 2.06 1.37
C TRP A 244 -2.49 0.63 1.54
N ARG A 245 -3.21 0.12 0.54
CA ARG A 245 -3.71 -1.25 0.52
C ARG A 245 -3.37 -1.89 -0.83
N PRO A 246 -2.68 -3.04 -0.86
CA PRO A 246 -2.49 -3.80 -2.09
C PRO A 246 -3.82 -4.47 -2.49
N GLY A 247 -4.37 -4.14 -3.66
CA GLY A 247 -5.66 -4.68 -4.11
C GLY A 247 -6.87 -4.20 -3.29
N ILE A 248 -8.05 -4.73 -3.59
CA ILE A 248 -9.32 -4.31 -2.94
C ILE A 248 -9.34 -4.73 -1.47
N ASP A 249 -9.11 -6.03 -1.26
CA ASP A 249 -9.29 -6.71 0.02
C ASP A 249 -7.95 -7.10 0.65
N GLY A 250 -6.83 -6.48 0.24
CA GLY A 250 -5.53 -6.76 0.84
C GLY A 250 -5.32 -6.12 2.22
N PRO A 251 -4.24 -6.47 2.92
CA PRO A 251 -3.94 -5.94 4.25
C PRO A 251 -3.66 -4.44 4.20
N LEU A 252 -4.31 -3.67 5.08
CA LEU A 252 -3.97 -2.25 5.23
C LEU A 252 -2.53 -2.12 5.72
N SER A 253 -1.71 -1.40 4.95
CA SER A 253 -0.33 -1.11 5.32
C SER A 253 -0.24 0.31 5.84
N LEU A 254 0.08 0.46 7.13
CA LEU A 254 0.29 1.75 7.76
C LEU A 254 1.77 2.12 7.68
N VAL A 255 2.06 3.38 7.38
CA VAL A 255 3.43 3.85 7.17
C VAL A 255 3.65 5.14 7.93
N PHE A 256 4.79 5.22 8.61
CA PHE A 256 5.35 6.51 9.01
C PHE A 256 6.83 6.59 8.69
N SER A 257 7.32 7.81 8.56
CA SER A 257 8.73 8.15 8.52
C SER A 257 9.05 9.07 9.68
N ILE A 258 10.30 9.10 10.14
CA ILE A 258 10.75 10.02 11.18
C ILE A 258 10.79 11.45 10.60
N PRO A 259 10.03 12.41 11.15
CA PRO A 259 9.96 13.78 10.63
C PRO A 259 11.16 14.61 11.13
N ALA A 260 12.38 14.16 10.82
CA ALA A 260 13.61 14.71 11.39
C ALA A 260 13.73 16.23 11.18
N GLY A 261 13.38 16.74 10.00
CA GLY A 261 13.43 18.18 9.74
C GLY A 261 12.37 18.97 10.51
N ALA A 262 11.20 18.40 10.78
CA ALA A 262 10.18 19.03 11.64
C ALA A 262 10.66 19.11 13.10
N ILE A 263 11.28 18.04 13.61
CA ILE A 263 11.86 17.99 14.95
C ILE A 263 12.96 19.05 15.08
N VAL A 264 13.92 19.07 14.15
CA VAL A 264 15.03 20.04 14.15
C VAL A 264 14.50 21.47 14.07
N PHE A 265 13.52 21.73 13.20
CA PHE A 265 12.90 23.04 13.08
C PHE A 265 12.30 23.52 14.42
N LEU A 266 11.51 22.69 15.09
CA LEU A 266 10.90 23.03 16.37
C LEU A 266 11.95 23.30 17.46
N LEU A 267 13.02 22.50 17.51
CA LEU A 267 14.12 22.69 18.46
C LEU A 267 14.85 24.02 18.23
N VAL A 268 15.20 24.35 16.98
CA VAL A 268 15.84 25.62 16.62
C VAL A 268 14.94 26.81 16.98
N GLN A 269 13.64 26.71 16.69
CA GLN A 269 12.69 27.77 17.02
C GLN A 269 12.50 27.95 18.53
N ARG A 270 12.54 26.86 19.30
CA ARG A 270 12.48 26.90 20.77
C ARG A 270 13.72 27.59 21.33
N GLN A 271 14.92 27.25 20.85
CA GLN A 271 16.16 27.88 21.29
C GLN A 271 16.20 29.38 20.97
N ALA A 272 15.76 29.78 19.78
CA ALA A 272 15.66 31.19 19.40
C ALA A 272 14.70 31.98 20.33
N ARG A 273 13.59 31.36 20.77
CA ARG A 273 12.67 31.97 21.75
C ARG A 273 13.30 32.13 23.14
N MET A 274 14.07 31.14 23.60
CA MET A 274 14.74 31.20 24.90
C MET A 274 15.82 32.29 24.93
N LYS A 275 16.65 32.39 23.88
CA LYS A 275 17.68 33.44 23.78
C LYS A 275 17.10 34.85 23.74
N ALA A 276 15.96 35.05 23.08
CA ALA A 276 15.29 36.35 23.05
C ALA A 276 14.67 36.76 24.40
N ARG A 277 14.44 35.82 25.33
CA ARG A 277 13.89 36.10 26.67
C ARG A 277 14.96 36.36 27.73
N ALA A 278 16.17 35.81 27.57
CA ALA A 278 17.27 35.94 28.52
C ALA A 278 17.72 37.39 28.83
N PRO A 279 17.86 38.33 27.86
CA PRO A 279 18.36 39.68 28.15
C PRO A 279 17.38 40.56 28.94
N PHE A 280 16.10 40.19 29.04
CA PHE A 280 15.11 40.98 29.79
C PHE A 280 15.12 40.72 31.30
N GLN A 281 15.78 39.64 31.77
CA GLN A 281 15.81 39.30 33.20
C GLN A 281 17.03 39.84 33.94
N SER A 282 18.10 40.24 33.25
CA SER A 282 19.31 40.80 33.87
C SER A 282 19.22 42.29 34.19
N GLU A 283 18.25 43.02 33.64
CA GLU A 283 18.11 44.48 33.77
C GLU A 283 17.14 44.91 34.91
N HIS A 284 16.48 43.94 35.55
CA HIS A 284 15.55 44.17 36.66
C HIS A 284 15.99 43.48 37.97
N ALA A 285 17.24 43.04 38.04
CA ALA A 285 17.82 42.35 39.20
C ALA A 285 18.89 43.18 39.94
N GLU A 286 19.06 44.45 39.59
CA GLU A 286 19.83 45.45 40.36
C GLU A 286 18.87 46.43 41.05
#